data_AF-A0AAV5UXR8-F1
#
_entry.id   AF-A0AAV5UXR8-F1
#
_cell.length_a   1.000
_cell.length_b   1.000
_cell.length_c   1.000
_cell.angle_alpha   90.00
_cell.angle_beta   90.00
_cell.angle_gamma   90.00
#
_symmetry.space_group_name_H-M   'P 1'
#
loop_
_entity.id
_entity.type
_entity.pdbx_description
1 polymer ?
#
loop_
_entity_poly.entity_id
_entity_poly.type
_entity_poly.pdbx_seq_one_letter_code
_entity_poly.pdbx_strand_id
1 'polypeptide(L)'
;QDRIPIYLSKFPGGTSKKNMIHWWQNSLHATSRFDYGPDGNVAAYGTANAPVYSYANYTIPTSIYHSPTDHLVSDADMILQIIQFHGYPAEEHHTTTQDGYILTMHRIPHGSFPTPRRVVLLQHGLFSSSFDFVSLLPEKSLSYYLADSGYDVWIGNNRGNIYSNSHVNFSSRDNRFWDFS
;
A
#
# COMPACT_ATOMS: atom_id res chain seq x y z
N GLN A 1 -7.72 20.85 25.29
CA GLN A 1 -6.68 21.77 24.79
C GLN A 1 -5.97 21.08 23.65
N ASP A 2 -5.88 21.75 22.50
CA ASP A 2 -5.33 21.21 21.27
C ASP A 2 -3.78 21.26 21.25
N ARG A 3 -3.14 20.16 20.86
CA ARG A 3 -1.68 19.99 20.80
C ARG A 3 -1.11 20.10 19.38
N ILE A 4 -1.96 20.31 18.37
CA ILE A 4 -1.56 20.50 16.96
C ILE A 4 -0.40 21.52 16.79
N PRO A 5 -0.36 22.67 17.50
CA PRO A 5 0.73 23.64 17.34
C PRO A 5 2.12 23.12 17.77
N ILE A 6 2.18 22.22 18.76
CA ILE A 6 3.44 21.65 19.26
C ILE A 6 4.04 20.69 18.23
N TYR A 7 3.19 19.89 17.57
CA TYR A 7 3.63 18.95 16.54
C TYR A 7 4.13 19.68 15.28
N LEU A 8 3.45 20.74 14.86
CA LEU A 8 3.85 21.53 13.71
C LEU A 8 5.17 22.29 13.92
N SER A 9 5.53 22.63 15.17
CA SER A 9 6.79 23.33 15.47
C SER A 9 8.07 22.52 15.22
N LYS A 10 7.96 21.19 15.09
CA LYS A 10 9.09 20.29 14.85
C LYS A 10 9.16 19.76 13.41
N PHE A 11 8.26 20.24 12.55
CA PHE A 11 8.17 19.80 11.16
C PHE A 11 8.70 20.90 10.22
N PRO A 12 9.55 20.56 9.24
CA PRO A 12 10.13 19.24 8.98
C PRO A 12 11.38 18.95 9.85
N GLY A 13 11.52 17.70 10.29
CA GLY A 13 12.77 17.18 10.86
C GLY A 13 13.74 16.79 9.74
N GLY A 14 15.00 17.27 9.79
CA GLY A 14 16.02 16.93 8.79
C GLY A 14 16.64 15.54 9.01
N THR A 15 17.18 14.94 7.94
CA THR A 15 17.96 13.69 7.98
C THR A 15 19.26 13.82 7.16
N SER A 16 20.22 12.90 7.34
CA SER A 16 21.49 12.95 6.60
C SER A 16 21.32 12.47 5.15
N LYS A 17 22.13 13.01 4.21
CA LYS A 17 22.18 12.53 2.82
C LYS A 17 22.51 11.04 2.73
N LYS A 18 23.33 10.52 3.65
CA LYS A 18 23.66 9.09 3.71
C LYS A 18 22.44 8.24 4.07
N ASN A 19 21.52 8.71 4.91
CA ASN A 19 20.32 7.94 5.25
C ASN A 19 19.42 7.75 4.03
N MET A 20 19.26 8.79 3.19
CA MET A 20 18.46 8.70 1.97
C MET A 20 19.08 7.75 0.94
N ILE A 21 20.40 7.85 0.73
CA ILE A 21 21.14 6.96 -0.20
C ILE A 21 21.10 5.52 0.29
N HIS A 22 21.28 5.30 1.59
CA HIS A 22 21.27 3.95 2.16
C HIS A 22 19.88 3.30 2.09
N TRP A 23 18.83 4.09 2.30
CA TRP A 23 17.47 3.62 2.13
C TRP A 23 17.26 3.11 0.71
N TRP A 24 17.66 3.87 -0.30
CA TRP A 24 17.62 3.46 -1.71
C TRP A 24 18.43 2.19 -1.99
N GLN A 25 19.64 2.04 -1.40
CA GLN A 25 20.45 0.83 -1.52
C GLN A 25 19.73 -0.42 -0.98
N ASN A 26 19.07 -0.29 0.17
CA ASN A 26 18.30 -1.36 0.79
C ASN A 26 16.98 -1.67 0.06
N SER A 27 16.41 -0.71 -0.69
CA SER A 27 15.23 -0.97 -1.52
C SER A 27 15.54 -1.79 -2.77
N LEU A 28 16.80 -1.80 -3.23
CA LEU A 28 17.24 -2.52 -4.43
C LEU A 28 17.88 -3.89 -4.12
N HIS A 29 18.39 -4.07 -2.90
CA HIS A 29 19.17 -5.25 -2.49
C HIS A 29 18.78 -5.74 -1.09
N ALA A 30 19.36 -6.85 -0.63
CA ALA A 30 19.15 -7.34 0.74
C ALA A 30 19.69 -6.33 1.77
N THR A 31 19.06 -6.28 2.96
CA THR A 31 19.49 -5.40 4.05
C THR A 31 20.98 -5.61 4.36
N SER A 32 21.79 -4.59 4.09
CA SER A 32 23.25 -4.65 4.19
C SER A 32 23.81 -3.42 4.91
N ARG A 33 25.12 -3.41 5.14
CA ARG A 33 25.83 -2.17 5.49
C ARG A 33 25.79 -1.17 4.34
N PHE A 34 26.10 0.10 4.62
CA PHE A 34 26.16 1.16 3.61
C PHE A 34 27.13 0.79 2.49
N ASP A 35 26.67 0.82 1.26
CA ASP A 35 27.51 0.50 0.11
C ASP A 35 28.24 1.77 -0.36
N TYR A 36 29.57 1.77 -0.25
CA TYR A 36 30.45 2.86 -0.70
C TYR A 36 30.96 2.65 -2.14
N GLY A 37 30.50 1.59 -2.82
CA GLY A 37 31.09 1.09 -4.07
C GLY A 37 32.32 0.20 -3.80
N PRO A 38 32.85 -0.50 -4.83
CA PRO A 38 33.86 -1.55 -4.65
C PRO A 38 35.10 -1.11 -3.87
N ASP A 39 35.75 -0.02 -4.28
CA ASP A 39 36.97 0.47 -3.64
C ASP A 39 36.71 1.04 -2.24
N GLY A 40 35.56 1.71 -2.06
CA GLY A 40 35.13 2.25 -0.78
C GLY A 40 34.77 1.15 0.23
N ASN A 41 34.17 0.06 -0.23
CA ASN A 41 33.84 -1.09 0.60
C ASN A 41 35.09 -1.88 0.99
N VAL A 42 36.09 -2.01 0.10
CA VAL A 42 37.37 -2.62 0.48
C VAL A 42 38.04 -1.80 1.57
N ALA A 43 38.04 -0.47 1.46
CA ALA A 43 38.59 0.40 2.50
C ALA A 43 37.81 0.34 3.83
N ALA A 44 36.48 0.20 3.78
CA ALA A 44 35.62 0.23 4.98
C ALA A 44 35.41 -1.14 5.64
N TYR A 45 35.37 -2.22 4.85
CA TYR A 45 34.94 -3.57 5.25
C TYR A 45 35.91 -4.67 4.84
N GLY A 46 36.92 -4.38 4.02
CA GLY A 46 37.87 -5.37 3.50
C GLY A 46 37.31 -6.22 2.35
N THR A 47 36.08 -5.97 1.90
CA THR A 47 35.41 -6.72 0.84
C THR A 47 34.86 -5.77 -0.22
N ALA A 48 34.84 -6.16 -1.49
CA ALA A 48 34.31 -5.32 -2.57
C ALA A 48 32.79 -5.07 -2.46
N ASN A 49 32.06 -6.00 -1.84
CA ASN A 49 30.62 -5.86 -1.61
C ASN A 49 30.35 -5.49 -0.16
N ALA A 50 29.26 -4.74 0.06
CA ALA A 50 28.77 -4.45 1.40
C ALA A 50 28.32 -5.75 2.12
N PRO A 51 28.76 -6.01 3.36
CA PRO A 51 28.32 -7.18 4.11
C PRO A 51 26.80 -7.18 4.34
N VAL A 52 26.14 -8.28 3.97
CA VAL A 52 24.71 -8.51 4.17
C VAL A 52 24.45 -9.01 5.59
N TYR A 53 23.39 -8.53 6.23
CA TYR A 53 22.98 -9.04 7.53
C TYR A 53 22.29 -10.39 7.38
N SER A 54 22.84 -11.44 8.02
CA SER A 54 22.21 -12.76 8.05
C SER A 54 21.31 -12.87 9.29
N TYR A 55 20.02 -13.10 9.05
CA TYR A 55 19.04 -13.26 10.12
C TYR A 55 18.82 -14.73 10.53
N ALA A 56 19.45 -15.68 9.85
CA ALA A 56 19.19 -17.12 10.00
C ALA A 56 19.52 -17.69 11.39
N ASN A 57 20.42 -17.04 12.15
CA ASN A 57 20.86 -17.52 13.46
C ASN A 57 20.13 -16.83 14.64
N TYR A 58 19.16 -15.94 14.38
CA TYR A 58 18.39 -15.28 15.44
C TYR A 58 17.16 -16.12 15.81
N THR A 59 17.16 -16.72 17.00
CA THR A 59 16.08 -17.59 17.52
C THR A 59 15.08 -16.86 18.44
N ILE A 60 15.16 -15.54 18.52
CA ILE A 60 14.31 -14.72 19.39
C ILE A 60 12.96 -14.53 18.71
N PRO A 61 11.81 -14.83 19.37
CA PRO A 61 10.49 -14.53 18.83
C PRO A 61 10.40 -13.04 18.48
N THR A 62 10.36 -12.73 17.19
CA THR A 62 10.37 -11.37 16.66
C THR A 62 9.07 -11.13 15.93
N SER A 63 8.25 -10.20 16.45
CA SER A 63 7.02 -9.76 15.79
C SER A 63 7.30 -8.49 15.00
N ILE A 64 6.87 -8.45 13.73
CA ILE A 64 6.93 -7.24 12.90
C ILE A 64 5.63 -6.46 13.12
N TYR A 65 5.76 -5.21 13.54
CA TYR A 65 4.65 -4.26 13.64
C TYR A 65 4.80 -3.28 12.48
N HIS A 66 3.79 -3.20 11.62
CA HIS A 66 3.75 -2.22 10.53
C HIS A 66 2.50 -1.34 10.69
N SER A 67 2.58 -0.10 10.24
CA SER A 67 1.43 0.81 10.19
C SER A 67 0.81 0.73 8.80
N PRO A 68 -0.52 0.73 8.66
CA PRO A 68 -1.19 0.81 7.36
C PRO A 68 -0.95 2.13 6.59
N THR A 69 -0.23 3.07 7.20
CA THR A 69 0.20 4.35 6.59
C THR A 69 1.67 4.35 6.18
N ASP A 70 2.33 3.20 6.17
CA ASP A 70 3.73 3.07 5.78
C ASP A 70 3.86 2.90 4.26
N HIS A 71 4.09 4.01 3.55
CA HIS A 71 4.25 4.06 2.09
C HIS A 71 5.52 3.35 1.56
N LEU A 72 6.27 2.64 2.40
CA LEU A 72 7.51 1.97 2.04
C LEU A 72 7.33 0.45 1.79
N VAL A 73 6.12 -0.09 1.99
CA VAL A 73 5.74 -1.50 1.76
C VAL A 73 4.51 -1.54 0.84
N SER A 74 4.46 -2.44 -0.14
CA SER A 74 3.40 -2.44 -1.17
C SER A 74 2.11 -3.16 -0.72
N ASP A 75 0.98 -2.44 -0.76
CA ASP A 75 -0.33 -2.82 -0.21
C ASP A 75 -1.27 -3.63 -1.13
N ALA A 76 -0.86 -3.98 -2.36
CA ALA A 76 -1.80 -4.49 -3.38
C ALA A 76 -2.59 -5.74 -2.92
N ASP A 77 -1.96 -6.64 -2.17
CA ASP A 77 -2.58 -7.91 -1.73
C ASP A 77 -3.26 -7.84 -0.35
N MET A 78 -3.22 -6.69 0.34
CA MET A 78 -3.63 -6.62 1.74
C MET A 78 -5.12 -6.31 1.94
N ILE A 79 -5.75 -5.60 1.00
CA ILE A 79 -7.11 -5.10 1.20
C ILE A 79 -8.16 -6.21 1.34
N LEU A 80 -8.06 -7.28 0.53
CA LEU A 80 -8.92 -8.45 0.67
C LEU A 80 -8.70 -9.15 2.02
N GLN A 81 -7.46 -9.24 2.47
CA GLN A 81 -7.11 -9.83 3.75
C GLN A 81 -7.67 -9.03 4.93
N ILE A 82 -7.66 -7.70 4.86
CA ILE A 82 -8.25 -6.82 5.88
C ILE A 82 -9.76 -7.03 5.96
N ILE A 83 -10.45 -7.04 4.82
CA ILE A 83 -11.90 -7.31 4.75
C ILE A 83 -12.23 -8.68 5.34
N GLN A 84 -11.47 -9.71 4.96
CA GLN A 84 -11.63 -11.08 5.47
C GLN A 84 -11.29 -11.21 6.96
N PHE A 85 -10.25 -10.51 7.43
CA PHE A 85 -9.86 -10.47 8.85
C PHE A 85 -10.98 -9.91 9.72
N HIS A 86 -11.71 -8.91 9.21
CA HIS A 86 -12.90 -8.37 9.86
C HIS A 86 -14.16 -9.24 9.71
N GLY A 87 -14.06 -10.41 9.07
CA GLY A 87 -15.13 -11.39 8.96
C GLY A 87 -16.08 -11.17 7.77
N TYR A 88 -15.73 -10.30 6.83
CA TYR A 88 -16.55 -10.02 5.65
C TYR A 88 -16.05 -10.80 4.44
N PRO A 89 -16.95 -11.26 3.55
CA PRO A 89 -16.55 -11.75 2.24
C PRO A 89 -15.89 -10.62 1.45
N ALA A 90 -14.80 -10.92 0.75
CA ALA A 90 -14.06 -9.99 -0.07
C ALA A 90 -13.87 -10.59 -1.46
N GLU A 91 -14.23 -9.83 -2.49
CA GLU A 91 -13.98 -10.18 -3.88
C GLU A 91 -13.17 -9.08 -4.55
N GLU A 92 -12.34 -9.48 -5.51
CA GLU A 92 -11.61 -8.59 -6.40
C GLU A 92 -12.05 -8.85 -7.83
N HIS A 93 -12.30 -7.77 -8.57
CA HIS A 93 -12.77 -7.81 -9.95
C HIS A 93 -11.93 -6.88 -10.80
N HIS A 94 -11.42 -7.37 -11.93
CA HIS A 94 -10.74 -6.52 -12.89
C HIS A 94 -11.66 -6.18 -14.06
N THR A 95 -11.61 -4.92 -14.49
CA THR A 95 -12.27 -4.47 -15.71
C THR A 95 -11.29 -3.73 -16.60
N THR A 96 -11.38 -3.96 -17.91
CA THR A 96 -10.55 -3.26 -18.89
C THR A 96 -11.36 -2.14 -19.52
N THR A 97 -10.88 -0.91 -19.41
CA THR A 97 -11.50 0.26 -20.04
C THR A 97 -11.30 0.24 -21.56
N GLN A 98 -12.10 1.01 -22.29
CA GLN A 98 -12.02 1.08 -23.75
C GLN A 98 -10.63 1.52 -24.25
N ASP A 99 -9.97 2.40 -23.50
CA ASP A 99 -8.63 2.90 -23.78
C ASP A 99 -7.50 2.01 -23.23
N GLY A 100 -7.82 0.93 -22.52
CA GLY A 100 -6.88 -0.13 -22.19
C GLY A 100 -6.34 -0.13 -20.75
N TYR A 101 -6.85 0.71 -19.85
CA TYR A 101 -6.52 0.59 -18.43
C TYR A 101 -7.22 -0.60 -17.81
N ILE A 102 -6.50 -1.33 -16.96
CA ILE A 102 -7.04 -2.43 -16.18
C ILE A 102 -7.32 -1.88 -14.78
N LEU A 103 -8.60 -1.68 -14.48
CA LEU A 103 -9.05 -1.19 -13.18
C LEU A 103 -9.39 -2.36 -12.28
N THR A 104 -9.02 -2.23 -11.02
CA THR A 104 -9.32 -3.21 -9.96
C THR A 104 -10.43 -2.67 -9.07
N MET A 105 -11.54 -3.38 -8.98
CA MET A 105 -12.63 -3.08 -8.08
C MET A 105 -12.66 -4.10 -6.95
N HIS A 106 -12.80 -3.62 -5.72
CA HIS A 106 -13.03 -4.48 -4.56
C HIS A 106 -14.51 -4.53 -4.24
N ARG A 107 -14.98 -5.65 -3.72
CA ARG A 107 -16.40 -5.83 -3.41
C ARG A 107 -16.59 -6.55 -2.09
N ILE A 108 -17.53 -6.05 -1.29
CA ILE A 108 -18.08 -6.71 -0.11
C ILE A 108 -19.52 -7.11 -0.45
N PRO A 109 -19.77 -8.36 -0.88
CA PRO A 109 -21.07 -8.76 -1.42
C PRO A 109 -22.18 -8.80 -0.36
N HIS A 110 -21.82 -8.95 0.92
CA HIS A 110 -22.75 -8.84 2.04
C HIS A 110 -22.01 -8.65 3.36
N GLY A 111 -22.69 -8.05 4.35
CA GLY A 111 -22.31 -8.13 5.75
C GLY A 111 -22.88 -9.35 6.43
N SER A 112 -23.27 -9.19 7.69
CA SER A 112 -23.77 -10.27 8.55
C SER A 112 -25.06 -10.94 8.05
N PHE A 113 -25.86 -10.26 7.21
CA PHE A 113 -27.16 -10.75 6.73
C PHE A 113 -27.16 -10.97 5.20
N PRO A 114 -27.48 -12.18 4.68
CA PRO A 114 -27.34 -12.51 3.25
C PRO A 114 -28.42 -11.99 2.26
N THR A 115 -29.23 -10.98 2.59
CA THR A 115 -30.48 -10.63 1.84
C THR A 115 -30.53 -9.19 1.30
N PRO A 116 -31.61 -8.82 0.57
CA PRO A 116 -31.63 -8.43 -0.84
C PRO A 116 -30.94 -7.08 -1.15
N ARG A 117 -30.07 -7.12 -2.16
CA ARG A 117 -28.85 -6.30 -2.22
C ARG A 117 -28.95 -5.20 -3.27
N ARG A 118 -29.33 -3.99 -2.84
CA ARG A 118 -29.11 -2.78 -3.65
C ARG A 118 -27.61 -2.56 -3.75
N VAL A 119 -27.14 -2.30 -4.97
CA VAL A 119 -25.73 -2.06 -5.24
C VAL A 119 -25.39 -0.63 -4.85
N VAL A 120 -24.29 -0.45 -4.11
CA VAL A 120 -23.68 0.85 -3.83
C VAL A 120 -22.26 0.84 -4.37
N LEU A 121 -21.92 1.88 -5.12
CA LEU A 121 -20.54 2.12 -5.56
C LEU A 121 -19.93 3.23 -4.71
N LEU A 122 -18.82 2.93 -4.06
CA LEU A 122 -17.98 3.87 -3.34
C LEU A 122 -16.78 4.24 -4.22
N GLN A 123 -16.54 5.54 -4.37
CA GLN A 123 -15.43 6.06 -5.17
C GLN A 123 -14.57 6.97 -4.30
N HIS A 124 -13.26 6.69 -4.28
CA HIS A 124 -12.30 7.46 -3.49
C HIS A 124 -12.02 8.84 -4.08
N GLY A 125 -11.47 9.74 -3.26
CA GLY A 125 -11.08 11.08 -3.65
C GLY A 125 -9.71 11.17 -4.35
N LEU A 126 -9.24 12.40 -4.54
CA LEU A 126 -7.93 12.70 -5.13
C LEU A 126 -6.79 12.10 -4.29
N PHE A 127 -5.77 11.54 -4.96
CA PHE A 127 -4.59 10.89 -4.34
C PHE A 127 -4.88 9.68 -3.46
N SER A 128 -6.05 9.05 -3.60
CA SER A 128 -6.44 7.94 -2.74
C SER A 128 -6.76 6.64 -3.48
N SER A 129 -7.33 5.68 -2.76
CA SER A 129 -7.70 4.35 -3.24
C SER A 129 -8.90 3.78 -2.48
N SER A 130 -9.37 2.60 -2.90
CA SER A 130 -10.41 1.85 -2.20
C SER A 130 -10.11 1.57 -0.72
N PHE A 131 -8.84 1.65 -0.32
CA PHE A 131 -8.40 1.43 1.05
C PHE A 131 -9.09 2.37 2.06
N ASP A 132 -9.41 3.62 1.67
CA ASP A 132 -10.08 4.59 2.54
C ASP A 132 -11.35 4.06 3.19
N PHE A 133 -12.10 3.25 2.43
CA PHE A 133 -13.41 2.75 2.85
C PHE A 133 -13.33 1.52 3.73
N VAL A 134 -12.15 0.94 3.95
CA VAL A 134 -11.93 -0.31 4.72
C VAL A 134 -10.79 -0.20 5.74
N SER A 135 -10.05 0.91 5.74
CA SER A 135 -8.85 1.12 6.57
C SER A 135 -9.11 1.21 8.08
N LEU A 136 -10.34 1.48 8.51
CA LEU A 136 -10.73 1.54 9.91
C LEU A 136 -11.50 0.27 10.33
N LEU A 137 -11.83 0.18 11.61
CA LEU A 137 -12.63 -0.89 12.17
C LEU A 137 -14.06 -0.93 11.55
N PRO A 138 -14.73 -2.09 11.55
CA PRO A 138 -16.10 -2.26 11.04
C PRO A 138 -17.09 -1.18 11.45
N GLU A 139 -17.04 -0.74 12.71
CA GLU A 139 -17.94 0.29 13.24
C GLU A 139 -17.61 1.72 12.81
N LYS A 140 -16.49 1.93 12.09
CA LYS A 140 -16.01 3.25 11.64
C LYS A 140 -15.84 3.36 10.13
N SER A 141 -15.80 2.25 9.40
CA SER A 141 -15.67 2.28 7.95
C SER A 141 -17.02 2.18 7.25
N LEU A 142 -17.22 3.07 6.26
CA LEU A 142 -18.47 3.17 5.52
C LEU A 142 -18.83 1.88 4.77
N SER A 143 -17.83 1.17 4.24
CA SER A 143 -18.08 -0.06 3.48
C SER A 143 -18.69 -1.16 4.34
N TYR A 144 -18.17 -1.38 5.54
CA TYR A 144 -18.67 -2.37 6.49
C TYR A 144 -20.07 -1.99 6.98
N TYR A 145 -20.30 -0.72 7.32
CA TYR A 145 -21.63 -0.23 7.71
C TYR A 145 -22.69 -0.48 6.63
N LEU A 146 -22.37 -0.22 5.36
CA LEU A 146 -23.26 -0.47 4.23
C LEU A 146 -23.48 -1.98 4.01
N ALA A 147 -22.43 -2.78 4.10
CA ALA A 147 -22.53 -4.23 3.97
C ALA A 147 -23.46 -4.84 5.03
N ASP A 148 -23.32 -4.43 6.30
CA ASP A 148 -24.21 -4.86 7.39
C ASP A 148 -25.63 -4.29 7.28
N SER A 149 -25.79 -3.15 6.61
CA SER A 149 -27.11 -2.58 6.27
C SER A 149 -27.80 -3.27 5.09
N GLY A 150 -27.20 -4.33 4.52
CA GLY A 150 -27.80 -5.14 3.46
C GLY A 150 -27.50 -4.67 2.03
N TYR A 151 -26.50 -3.81 1.83
CA TYR A 151 -26.07 -3.39 0.50
C TYR A 151 -24.99 -4.33 -0.06
N ASP A 152 -24.95 -4.44 -1.39
CA ASP A 152 -23.80 -5.00 -2.12
C ASP A 152 -22.83 -3.86 -2.43
N VAL A 153 -21.68 -3.85 -1.75
CA VAL A 153 -20.77 -2.71 -1.75
C VAL A 153 -19.64 -2.95 -2.74
N TRP A 154 -19.59 -2.12 -3.77
CA TRP A 154 -18.49 -2.03 -4.72
C TRP A 154 -17.63 -0.84 -4.39
N ILE A 155 -16.31 -1.00 -4.46
CA ILE A 155 -15.33 0.03 -4.13
C ILE A 155 -14.41 0.18 -5.34
N GLY A 156 -14.59 1.28 -6.06
CA GLY A 156 -13.88 1.58 -7.29
C GLY A 156 -12.48 2.11 -7.04
N ASN A 157 -11.57 1.83 -7.95
CA ASN A 157 -10.24 2.44 -8.02
C ASN A 157 -10.07 3.18 -9.34
N ASN A 158 -9.53 4.39 -9.26
CA ASN A 158 -9.17 5.17 -10.44
C ASN A 158 -7.86 4.66 -11.03
N ARG A 159 -7.76 4.70 -12.36
CA ARG A 159 -6.53 4.43 -13.12
C ARG A 159 -5.33 5.18 -12.53
N GLY A 160 -4.19 4.52 -12.48
CA GLY A 160 -2.93 5.09 -11.98
C GLY A 160 -2.78 5.08 -10.46
N ASN A 161 -3.81 4.73 -9.69
CA ASN A 161 -3.63 4.44 -8.27
C ASN A 161 -2.98 3.06 -8.04
N ILE A 162 -2.62 2.76 -6.79
CA ILE A 162 -1.86 1.54 -6.44
C ILE A 162 -2.53 0.22 -6.90
N TYR A 163 -3.86 0.15 -6.92
CA TYR A 163 -4.60 -1.07 -7.32
C TYR A 163 -4.93 -1.10 -8.82
N SER A 164 -4.95 0.05 -9.49
CA SER A 164 -5.30 0.18 -10.93
C SER A 164 -4.13 0.75 -11.74
N ASN A 165 -2.93 0.21 -11.52
CA ASN A 165 -1.68 0.65 -12.14
C ASN A 165 -1.25 -0.24 -13.34
N SER A 166 -2.23 -0.81 -14.06
CA SER A 166 -1.99 -1.74 -15.16
C SER A 166 -2.71 -1.29 -16.43
N HIS A 167 -2.12 -1.58 -17.58
CA HIS A 167 -2.67 -1.23 -18.89
C HIS A 167 -2.29 -2.31 -19.91
N VAL A 168 -3.15 -2.58 -20.90
CA VAL A 168 -2.95 -3.67 -21.87
C VAL A 168 -1.67 -3.47 -22.70
N ASN A 169 -1.40 -2.22 -23.10
CA ASN A 169 -0.30 -1.88 -24.00
C ASN A 169 0.89 -1.15 -23.36
N PHE A 170 0.73 -0.59 -22.16
CA PHE A 170 1.70 0.36 -21.59
C PHE A 170 2.06 -0.06 -20.17
N SER A 171 3.32 0.17 -19.80
CA SER A 171 3.77 0.05 -18.41
C SER A 171 3.58 1.39 -17.71
N SER A 172 3.39 1.39 -16.39
CA SER A 172 3.38 2.59 -15.55
C SER A 172 4.69 3.40 -15.59
N ARG A 173 5.76 2.86 -16.21
CA ARG A 173 7.00 3.59 -16.52
C ARG A 173 6.95 4.39 -17.82
N ASP A 174 5.94 4.16 -18.66
CA ASP A 174 5.76 4.84 -19.94
C ASP A 174 4.98 6.14 -19.73
N ASN A 175 5.45 7.26 -20.30
CA ASN A 175 4.72 8.53 -20.20
C ASN A 175 3.32 8.44 -20.81
N ARG A 176 3.11 7.59 -21.81
CA ARG A 176 1.80 7.36 -22.45
C ARG A 176 0.78 6.72 -21.50
N PHE A 177 1.24 6.00 -20.48
CA PHE A 177 0.37 5.48 -19.44
C PHE A 177 -0.25 6.60 -18.59
N TRP A 178 0.40 7.76 -18.49
CA TRP A 178 -0.06 8.88 -17.66
C TRP A 178 -0.78 9.96 -18.46
N ASP A 179 -0.86 9.81 -19.78
CA ASP A 179 -1.53 10.73 -20.71
C ASP A 179 -2.99 10.29 -20.94
N PHE A 180 -3.82 10.40 -19.89
CA PHE A 180 -5.25 10.06 -19.93
C PHE A 180 -6.13 11.31 -20.04
N SER A 181 -7.26 11.18 -20.73
CA SER A 181 -8.31 12.21 -20.88
C SER A 181 -9.58 11.87 -20.08
#